data_AF-A0A957H0Q5-F1
#
_entry.id   AF-A0A957H0Q5-F1
#
_cell.length_a   1.000
_cell.length_b   1.000
_cell.length_c   1.000
_cell.angle_alpha   90.00
_cell.angle_beta   90.00
_cell.angle_gamma   90.00
#
_symmetry.space_group_name_H-M   'P 1'
#
loop_
_entity.id
_entity.type
_entity.pdbx_description
1 polymer ?
#
loop_
_entity_poly.entity_id
_entity_poly.type
_entity_poly.pdbx_seq_one_letter_code
_entity_poly.pdbx_strand_id
1 'polypeptide(L)'
;LFERYPDFLMNIEIKPAEAAAAQQLCDLIQAYDKEEDILVASFHPVAMDAFRDACPSVATSGVEGEIRLFFGLNLLFLGAAYQPQTSAFQVPEYSGNIHVLTGRFIRGAHQHNIAVHVWTVNETEEMQRFIDLGVDGIITDRPDRLLDLLGR
;
A
#
# COMPACT_ATOMS: atom_id res chain seq x y z
N LEU A 1 9.85 -18.19 -1.89
CA LEU A 1 8.57 -17.54 -2.25
C LEU A 1 8.49 -17.39 -3.77
N PHE A 2 9.42 -16.64 -4.36
CA PHE A 2 9.47 -16.38 -5.81
C PHE A 2 9.54 -17.65 -6.67
N GLU A 3 10.30 -18.67 -6.26
CA GLU A 3 10.34 -19.96 -6.98
C GLU A 3 9.00 -20.72 -6.94
N ARG A 4 8.27 -20.61 -5.83
CA ARG A 4 7.05 -21.39 -5.61
C ARG A 4 5.84 -20.76 -6.28
N TYR A 5 5.81 -19.43 -6.34
CA TYR A 5 4.72 -18.64 -6.91
C TYR A 5 5.29 -17.60 -7.89
N PRO A 6 5.86 -18.05 -9.03
CA PRO A 6 6.55 -17.16 -9.95
C PRO A 6 5.63 -16.14 -10.61
N ASP A 7 4.35 -16.43 -10.77
CA ASP A 7 3.41 -15.56 -11.50
C ASP A 7 2.53 -14.71 -10.56
N PHE A 8 2.80 -14.72 -9.25
CA PHE A 8 1.99 -14.00 -8.27
C PHE A 8 2.53 -12.59 -8.05
N LEU A 9 1.65 -11.61 -8.14
CA LEU A 9 1.91 -10.27 -7.59
C LEU A 9 1.97 -10.35 -6.07
N MET A 10 2.92 -9.65 -5.44
CA MET A 10 3.17 -9.77 -4.01
C MET A 10 3.22 -8.41 -3.32
N ASN A 11 2.56 -8.32 -2.17
CA ASN A 11 2.72 -7.22 -1.22
C ASN A 11 3.61 -7.69 -0.07
N ILE A 12 4.84 -7.17 0.02
CA ILE A 12 5.85 -7.63 0.99
C ILE A 12 6.14 -6.53 1.99
N GLU A 13 5.88 -6.81 3.28
CA GLU A 13 6.16 -5.87 4.36
C GLU A 13 7.54 -6.12 4.99
N ILE A 14 8.40 -5.10 5.03
CA ILE A 14 9.62 -5.11 5.81
C ILE A 14 9.26 -4.86 7.27
N LYS A 15 9.32 -5.90 8.11
CA LYS A 15 9.05 -5.81 9.55
C LYS A 15 10.18 -5.16 10.37
N PRO A 16 11.47 -5.46 10.14
CA PRO A 16 12.54 -4.81 10.91
C PRO A 16 12.72 -3.35 10.50
N ALA A 17 13.11 -2.49 11.45
CA ALA A 17 13.40 -1.08 11.20
C ALA A 17 14.82 -0.82 10.63
N GLU A 18 15.52 -1.86 10.20
CA GLU A 18 16.94 -1.83 9.87
C GLU A 18 17.18 -1.80 8.35
N ALA A 19 18.14 -0.99 7.90
CA ALA A 19 18.54 -0.90 6.50
C ALA A 19 19.04 -2.24 5.91
N ALA A 20 19.61 -3.11 6.74
CA ALA A 20 20.09 -4.42 6.30
C ALA A 20 18.94 -5.31 5.77
N ALA A 21 17.77 -5.25 6.39
CA ALA A 21 16.59 -6.00 5.94
C ALA A 21 16.09 -5.48 4.58
N ALA A 22 16.12 -4.16 4.37
CA ALA A 22 15.77 -3.52 3.11
C ALA A 22 16.73 -3.96 1.98
N GLN A 23 18.04 -3.94 2.23
CA GLN A 23 19.02 -4.37 1.23
C GLN A 23 18.86 -5.85 0.86
N GLN A 24 18.70 -6.73 1.86
CA GLN A 24 18.51 -8.16 1.62
C GLN A 24 17.26 -8.44 0.79
N LEU A 25 16.17 -7.70 1.01
CA LEU A 25 14.97 -7.82 0.19
C LEU A 25 15.23 -7.34 -1.24
N CYS A 26 15.86 -6.18 -1.42
CA CYS A 26 16.26 -5.66 -2.74
C CYS A 26 17.08 -6.68 -3.53
N ASP A 27 18.12 -7.25 -2.92
CA ASP A 27 19.01 -8.24 -3.55
C ASP A 27 18.22 -9.46 -4.03
N LEU A 28 17.24 -9.93 -3.23
CA LEU A 28 16.37 -11.05 -3.61
C LEU A 28 15.39 -10.68 -4.73
N ILE A 29 14.86 -9.46 -4.76
CA ILE A 29 13.96 -9.03 -5.82
C ILE A 29 14.69 -9.00 -7.16
N GLN A 30 15.88 -8.40 -7.19
CA GLN A 30 16.72 -8.31 -8.39
C GLN A 30 17.21 -9.68 -8.85
N ALA A 31 17.62 -10.56 -7.92
CA ALA A 31 18.11 -11.89 -8.27
C ALA A 31 17.04 -12.80 -8.92
N TYR A 32 15.76 -12.46 -8.78
CA TYR A 32 14.63 -13.22 -9.34
C TYR A 32 13.85 -12.42 -10.40
N ASP A 33 14.34 -11.26 -10.82
CA ASP A 33 13.69 -10.36 -11.80
C ASP A 33 12.23 -10.05 -11.42
N LYS A 34 12.01 -9.61 -10.16
CA LYS A 34 10.66 -9.38 -9.57
C LYS A 34 10.28 -7.92 -9.36
N GLU A 35 11.00 -6.99 -9.98
CA GLU A 35 10.82 -5.55 -9.75
C GLU A 35 9.42 -5.05 -10.11
N GLU A 36 8.80 -5.61 -11.14
CA GLU A 36 7.48 -5.21 -11.62
C GLU A 36 6.31 -5.94 -10.92
N ASP A 37 6.59 -7.02 -10.19
CA ASP A 37 5.58 -7.89 -9.57
C ASP A 37 5.36 -7.60 -8.08
N ILE A 38 6.18 -6.73 -7.49
CA ILE A 38 6.23 -6.53 -6.04
C ILE A 38 5.88 -5.10 -5.66
N LEU A 39 5.00 -4.98 -4.66
CA LEU A 39 4.79 -3.78 -3.87
C LEU A 39 5.44 -3.98 -2.50
N VAL A 40 6.38 -3.13 -2.12
CA VAL A 40 7.02 -3.18 -0.79
C VAL A 40 6.37 -2.20 0.18
N ALA A 41 6.06 -2.66 1.38
CA ALA A 41 5.52 -1.86 2.47
C ALA A 41 6.44 -1.86 3.69
N SER A 42 6.32 -0.85 4.55
CA SER A 42 6.96 -0.80 5.86
C SER A 42 6.29 0.24 6.73
N PHE A 43 6.22 0.00 8.03
CA PHE A 43 5.84 1.03 9.01
C PHE A 43 7.05 1.87 9.47
N HIS A 44 8.26 1.53 9.03
CA HIS A 44 9.50 2.14 9.49
C HIS A 44 10.13 3.01 8.39
N PRO A 45 10.11 4.35 8.51
CA PRO A 45 10.68 5.25 7.51
C PRO A 45 12.14 4.94 7.17
N VAL A 46 12.97 4.64 8.18
CA VAL A 46 14.39 4.29 7.98
C VAL A 46 14.57 3.07 7.06
N ALA A 47 13.74 2.04 7.23
CA ALA A 47 13.81 0.86 6.38
C ALA A 47 13.27 1.15 4.97
N MET A 48 12.20 1.95 4.86
CA MET A 48 11.64 2.33 3.57
C MET A 48 12.57 3.23 2.75
N ASP A 49 13.21 4.22 3.38
CA ASP A 49 14.18 5.10 2.72
C ASP A 49 15.38 4.28 2.22
N ALA A 50 15.94 3.41 3.08
CA ALA A 50 17.01 2.50 2.68
C ALA A 50 16.59 1.56 1.53
N PHE A 51 15.33 1.09 1.53
CA PHE A 51 14.82 0.24 0.45
C PHE A 51 14.70 1.01 -0.87
N ARG A 52 14.15 2.23 -0.84
CA ARG A 52 13.99 3.08 -2.05
C ARG A 52 15.33 3.50 -2.63
N ASP A 53 16.34 3.73 -1.79
CA ASP A 53 17.71 4.01 -2.22
C ASP A 53 18.35 2.78 -2.89
N ALA A 54 18.14 1.59 -2.32
CA ALA A 54 18.69 0.34 -2.86
C ALA A 54 17.96 -0.15 -4.12
N CYS A 55 16.64 0.01 -4.18
CA CYS A 55 15.76 -0.55 -5.21
C CYS A 55 14.75 0.49 -5.75
N PRO A 56 15.21 1.55 -6.44
CA PRO A 56 14.34 2.66 -6.86
C PRO A 56 13.31 2.29 -7.95
N SER A 57 13.49 1.13 -8.62
CA SER A 57 12.55 0.63 -9.62
C SER A 57 11.34 -0.10 -9.03
N VAL A 58 11.39 -0.50 -7.76
CA VAL A 58 10.32 -1.29 -7.12
C VAL A 58 9.26 -0.36 -6.55
N ALA A 59 7.99 -0.69 -6.81
CA ALA A 59 6.86 0.04 -6.25
C ALA A 59 6.85 -0.07 -4.72
N THR A 60 6.55 1.04 -4.02
CA THR A 60 6.45 1.06 -2.56
C THR A 60 5.12 1.63 -2.07
N SER A 61 4.66 1.19 -0.90
CA SER A 61 3.58 1.82 -0.15
C SER A 61 4.11 3.03 0.63
N GLY A 62 3.24 4.01 0.87
CA GLY A 62 3.56 5.18 1.66
C GLY A 62 3.72 4.83 3.14
N VAL A 63 4.66 5.49 3.81
CA VAL A 63 4.81 5.44 5.26
C VAL A 63 3.88 6.45 5.94
N GLU A 64 3.67 6.31 7.25
CA GLU A 64 2.69 7.11 8.00
C GLU A 64 2.87 8.63 7.84
N GLY A 65 4.11 9.12 7.84
CA GLY A 65 4.40 10.56 7.65
C GLY A 65 3.95 11.09 6.29
N GLU A 66 4.15 10.31 5.23
CA GLU A 66 3.76 10.64 3.86
C GLU A 66 2.23 10.67 3.72
N ILE A 67 1.57 9.66 4.29
CA ILE A 67 0.10 9.54 4.29
C ILE A 67 -0.52 10.70 5.07
N ARG A 68 0.03 11.07 6.23
CA ARG A 68 -0.46 12.20 7.04
C ARG A 68 -0.29 13.55 6.33
N LEU A 69 0.85 13.77 5.69
CA LEU A 69 1.09 14.97 4.88
C LEU A 69 0.07 15.05 3.73
N PHE A 70 -0.09 13.95 2.99
CA PHE A 70 -1.07 13.87 1.91
C PHE A 70 -2.49 14.12 2.43
N PHE A 71 -2.89 13.48 3.52
CA PHE A 71 -4.20 13.66 4.13
C PHE A 71 -4.47 15.12 4.52
N GLY A 72 -3.50 15.78 5.15
CA GLY A 72 -3.59 17.20 5.53
C GLY A 72 -3.68 18.13 4.33
N LEU A 73 -2.81 17.96 3.32
CA LEU A 73 -2.87 18.72 2.08
C LEU A 73 -4.19 18.51 1.36
N ASN A 74 -4.66 17.27 1.28
CA ASN A 74 -5.94 16.95 0.68
C ASN A 74 -7.04 17.69 1.44
N LEU A 75 -7.10 17.62 2.79
CA LEU A 75 -8.06 18.35 3.66
C LEU A 75 -8.13 19.85 3.37
N LEU A 76 -6.99 20.48 3.11
CA LEU A 76 -6.90 21.90 2.83
C LEU A 76 -7.11 22.26 1.34
N PHE A 77 -7.53 21.30 0.51
CA PHE A 77 -7.65 21.45 -0.96
C PHE A 77 -6.32 21.81 -1.65
N LEU A 78 -5.19 21.46 -1.02
CA LEU A 78 -3.82 21.64 -1.50
C LEU A 78 -3.20 20.34 -2.03
N GLY A 79 -4.03 19.32 -2.30
CA GLY A 79 -3.58 18.00 -2.74
C GLY A 79 -2.67 18.07 -3.98
N ALA A 80 -2.98 18.94 -4.94
CA ALA A 80 -2.19 19.10 -6.17
C ALA A 80 -0.72 19.50 -5.95
N ALA A 81 -0.36 20.04 -4.78
CA ALA A 81 1.02 20.35 -4.43
C ALA A 81 1.82 19.13 -3.91
N TYR A 82 1.14 18.01 -3.65
CA TYR A 82 1.78 16.79 -3.19
C TYR A 82 2.57 16.11 -4.31
N GLN A 83 3.83 15.77 -4.01
CA GLN A 83 4.69 15.02 -4.93
C GLN A 83 4.85 13.60 -4.39
N PRO A 84 4.29 12.59 -5.07
CA PRO A 84 4.32 11.21 -4.59
C PRO A 84 5.71 10.60 -4.75
N GLN A 85 6.15 9.85 -3.72
CA GLN A 85 7.28 8.91 -3.78
C GLN A 85 6.82 7.45 -3.66
N THR A 86 5.52 7.23 -3.74
CA THR A 86 4.86 5.95 -3.47
C THR A 86 3.81 5.65 -4.53
N SER A 87 3.57 4.36 -4.75
CA SER A 87 2.58 3.84 -5.68
C SER A 87 1.25 3.49 -5.00
N ALA A 88 1.23 3.34 -3.67
CA ALA A 88 0.03 2.95 -2.93
C ALA A 88 -0.04 3.52 -1.51
N PHE A 89 -1.24 3.78 -1.02
CA PHE A 89 -1.52 4.02 0.38
C PHE A 89 -2.26 2.82 0.98
N GLN A 90 -1.62 2.17 1.95
CA GLN A 90 -2.20 1.08 2.72
C GLN A 90 -2.67 1.65 4.06
N VAL A 91 -3.98 1.87 4.24
CA VAL A 91 -4.55 2.60 5.38
C VAL A 91 -5.70 1.86 6.08
N PRO A 92 -5.91 2.08 7.39
CA PRO A 92 -7.16 1.66 8.03
C PRO A 92 -8.30 2.60 7.64
N GLU A 93 -9.55 2.21 7.91
CA GLU A 93 -10.67 3.13 7.79
C GLU A 93 -10.53 4.32 8.75
N TYR A 94 -10.20 4.01 10.01
CA TYR A 94 -9.99 4.99 11.07
C TYR A 94 -8.58 4.89 11.66
N SER A 95 -7.98 6.05 11.94
CA SER A 95 -6.77 6.18 12.73
C SER A 95 -7.11 6.97 14.00
N GLY A 96 -7.37 6.25 15.10
CA GLY A 96 -7.96 6.85 16.30
C GLY A 96 -9.35 7.41 16.00
N ASN A 97 -9.59 8.68 16.32
CA ASN A 97 -10.87 9.35 16.05
C ASN A 97 -10.96 9.97 14.63
N ILE A 98 -9.95 9.77 13.79
CA ILE A 98 -9.88 10.35 12.45
C ILE A 98 -10.38 9.33 11.45
N HIS A 99 -11.44 9.67 10.70
CA HIS A 99 -11.89 8.91 9.55
C HIS A 99 -10.97 9.19 8.36
N VAL A 100 -10.03 8.28 8.10
CA VAL A 100 -8.98 8.44 7.08
C VAL A 100 -9.54 8.07 5.70
N LEU A 101 -10.14 6.89 5.59
CA LEU A 101 -10.58 6.32 4.33
C LEU A 101 -11.93 6.91 3.89
N THR A 102 -11.86 8.10 3.33
CA THR A 102 -13.03 8.79 2.77
C THR A 102 -12.96 8.79 1.24
N GLY A 103 -14.10 8.92 0.56
CA GLY A 103 -14.10 9.06 -0.91
C GLY A 103 -13.29 10.27 -1.39
N ARG A 104 -13.09 11.28 -0.54
CA ARG A 104 -12.24 12.44 -0.82
C ARG A 104 -10.75 12.08 -0.79
N PHE A 105 -10.33 11.29 0.21
CA PHE A 105 -8.99 10.75 0.29
C PHE A 105 -8.67 9.88 -0.93
N ILE A 106 -9.58 8.95 -1.28
CA ILE A 106 -9.42 8.05 -2.43
C ILE A 106 -9.31 8.83 -3.74
N ARG A 107 -10.25 9.74 -4.02
CA ARG A 107 -10.18 10.59 -5.23
C ARG A 107 -8.90 11.41 -5.29
N GLY A 108 -8.43 11.91 -4.13
CA GLY A 108 -7.16 12.59 -4.05
C GLY A 108 -6.00 11.67 -4.44
N ALA A 109 -5.93 10.46 -3.89
CA ALA A 109 -4.86 9.51 -4.16
C ALA A 109 -4.84 9.14 -5.65
N HIS A 110 -6.02 8.86 -6.23
CA HIS A 110 -6.18 8.56 -7.65
C HIS A 110 -5.73 9.71 -8.56
N GLN A 111 -5.93 10.98 -8.18
CA GLN A 111 -5.41 12.13 -8.95
C GLN A 111 -3.88 12.17 -9.01
N HIS A 112 -3.19 11.50 -8.11
CA HIS A 112 -1.73 11.35 -8.09
C HIS A 112 -1.26 9.98 -8.59
N ASN A 113 -2.15 9.17 -9.18
CA ASN A 113 -1.88 7.78 -9.58
C ASN A 113 -1.41 6.89 -8.42
N ILE A 114 -1.95 7.12 -7.21
CA ILE A 114 -1.68 6.31 -6.02
C ILE A 114 -2.88 5.40 -5.77
N ALA A 115 -2.65 4.10 -5.72
CA ALA A 115 -3.66 3.12 -5.34
C ALA A 115 -3.99 3.20 -3.83
N VAL A 116 -5.21 2.88 -3.42
CA VAL A 116 -5.61 2.85 -2.02
C VAL A 116 -6.02 1.44 -1.62
N HIS A 117 -5.29 0.86 -0.68
CA HIS A 117 -5.62 -0.46 -0.10
C HIS A 117 -6.08 -0.29 1.35
N VAL A 118 -7.21 -0.91 1.69
CA VAL A 118 -7.72 -0.92 3.07
C VAL A 118 -7.33 -2.20 3.79
N TRP A 119 -6.97 -2.08 5.08
CA TRP A 119 -6.63 -3.22 5.93
C TRP A 119 -7.18 -3.05 7.35
N THR A 120 -7.43 -4.12 8.12
CA THR A 120 -7.70 -5.49 7.67
C THR A 120 -9.22 -5.67 7.67
N VAL A 121 -9.82 -6.11 6.55
CA VAL A 121 -11.28 -6.19 6.41
C VAL A 121 -11.71 -7.64 6.26
N ASN A 122 -12.50 -8.15 7.19
CA ASN A 122 -12.88 -9.57 7.23
C ASN A 122 -14.39 -9.82 7.04
N GLU A 123 -15.21 -8.78 7.19
CA GLU A 123 -16.66 -8.87 7.03
C GLU A 123 -17.11 -8.46 5.62
N THR A 124 -17.95 -9.30 5.01
CA THR A 124 -18.38 -9.15 3.61
C THR A 124 -19.13 -7.85 3.35
N GLU A 125 -19.92 -7.37 4.32
CA GLU A 125 -20.62 -6.08 4.23
C GLU A 125 -19.62 -4.91 4.15
N GLU A 126 -18.55 -4.95 4.95
CA GLU A 126 -17.49 -3.94 4.90
C GLU A 126 -16.68 -4.03 3.61
N MET A 127 -16.36 -5.24 3.14
CA MET A 127 -15.70 -5.45 1.85
C MET A 127 -16.50 -4.81 0.72
N GLN A 128 -17.81 -5.08 0.63
CA GLN A 128 -18.68 -4.50 -0.39
C GLN A 128 -18.70 -2.97 -0.27
N ARG A 129 -18.84 -2.44 0.95
CA ARG A 129 -18.84 -0.99 1.18
C ARG A 129 -17.54 -0.33 0.71
N PHE A 130 -16.38 -0.94 0.94
CA PHE A 130 -15.11 -0.38 0.50
C PHE A 130 -14.89 -0.52 -1.02
N ILE A 131 -15.35 -1.61 -1.62
CA ILE A 131 -15.39 -1.76 -3.08
C ILE A 131 -16.23 -0.64 -3.70
N ASP A 132 -17.44 -0.41 -3.17
CA ASP A 132 -18.33 0.66 -3.64
C ASP A 132 -17.74 2.07 -3.41
N LEU A 133 -16.95 2.23 -2.35
CA LEU A 133 -16.23 3.47 -2.05
C LEU A 133 -15.06 3.74 -3.03
N GLY A 134 -14.59 2.70 -3.73
CA GLY A 134 -13.56 2.78 -4.76
C GLY A 134 -12.15 2.50 -4.27
N VAL A 135 -11.96 1.64 -3.25
CA VAL A 135 -10.62 1.14 -2.90
C VAL A 135 -10.09 0.23 -4.02
N ASP A 136 -8.78 0.26 -4.23
CA ASP A 136 -8.10 -0.55 -5.26
C ASP A 136 -7.69 -1.93 -4.72
N GLY A 137 -7.61 -2.08 -3.40
CA GLY A 137 -7.24 -3.34 -2.76
C GLY A 137 -7.83 -3.49 -1.36
N ILE A 138 -8.07 -4.74 -0.97
CA ILE A 138 -8.49 -5.12 0.38
C ILE A 138 -7.50 -6.16 0.90
N ILE A 139 -6.89 -5.86 2.05
CA ILE A 139 -6.08 -6.80 2.80
C ILE A 139 -7.00 -7.50 3.81
N THR A 140 -7.07 -8.83 3.75
CA THR A 140 -8.05 -9.64 4.48
C THR A 140 -7.46 -10.97 4.91
N ASP A 141 -7.92 -11.48 6.05
CA ASP A 141 -7.69 -12.87 6.49
C ASP A 141 -8.71 -13.83 5.86
N ARG A 142 -9.70 -13.29 5.13
CA ARG A 142 -10.80 -14.02 4.48
C ARG A 142 -10.82 -13.82 2.96
N PRO A 143 -9.74 -14.20 2.25
CA PRO A 143 -9.67 -14.08 0.80
C PRO A 143 -10.76 -14.91 0.11
N ASP A 144 -11.21 -16.02 0.73
CA ASP A 144 -12.35 -16.82 0.27
C ASP A 144 -13.61 -15.96 0.10
N ARG A 145 -13.96 -15.18 1.12
CA ARG A 145 -15.14 -14.31 1.09
C ARG A 145 -15.02 -13.19 0.08
N LEU A 146 -13.83 -12.60 -0.03
CA LEU A 146 -13.59 -11.51 -0.99
C LEU A 146 -13.68 -12.02 -2.44
N LEU A 147 -13.15 -13.21 -2.73
CA LEU A 147 -13.24 -13.81 -4.06
C LEU A 147 -14.69 -14.16 -4.42
N ASP A 148 -15.44 -14.76 -3.50
CA ASP A 148 -16.87 -15.04 -3.68
C ASP A 148 -17.66 -13.75 -4.00
N LEU A 149 -17.38 -12.67 -3.26
CA LEU A 149 -18.01 -11.36 -3.48
C LEU A 149 -17.69 -10.78 -4.86
N LEU A 150 -16.47 -10.99 -5.34
CA LEU A 150 -16.01 -10.55 -6.68
C LEU A 150 -16.45 -11.51 -7.81
N GLY A 151 -17.12 -12.62 -7.49
CA GLY A 151 -17.55 -13.64 -8.45
C GLY A 151 -16.40 -14.40 -9.10
N ARG A 152 -15.32 -14.66 -8.36
CA ARG A 152 -14.08 -15.31 -8.84
C ARG A 152 -13.85 -16.68 -8.25
#